data_AF-A0A947BYC1-F1
#
_entry.id   AF-A0A947BYC1-F1
#
_cell.length_a   1.000
_cell.length_b   1.000
_cell.length_c   1.000
_cell.angle_alpha   90.00
_cell.angle_beta   90.00
_cell.angle_gamma   90.00
#
_symmetry.space_group_name_H-M   'P 1'
#
loop_
_entity.id
_entity.type
_entity.pdbx_description
1 polymer ?
#
loop_
_entity_poly.entity_id
_entity_poly.type
_entity_poly.pdbx_seq_one_letter_code
_entity_poly.pdbx_strand_id
1 'polypeptide(L)'
;MKSNRTGYKSLSRNLQLLASLFLVLASTQTLLAAVLQDVSYAVLPGNRVEIRLAMSEETMPSREFTTNNPARISLDFDNTSSALAKRNTRIDTGNVVGVTAVEAGSKTRVVVALLEMSAYQAYSEGNDFVITIGSGGSTSIYNEPTTSSGSSTEKTMSGGISSVDFRRGTGGE
;
A
#
# COMPACT_ATOMS: atom_id res chain seq x y z
N MET A 1 -40.36 -62.93 -16.23
CA MET A 1 -39.94 -61.97 -15.19
C MET A 1 -39.27 -60.79 -15.87
N LYS A 2 -39.85 -59.58 -15.81
CA LYS A 2 -39.30 -58.35 -16.41
C LYS A 2 -38.89 -57.43 -15.28
N SER A 3 -37.58 -57.21 -15.09
CA SER A 3 -37.07 -56.32 -14.03
C SER A 3 -36.99 -54.88 -14.53
N ASN A 4 -37.73 -53.96 -13.91
CA ASN A 4 -37.61 -52.52 -14.13
C ASN A 4 -36.35 -51.98 -13.42
N ARG A 5 -35.42 -51.41 -14.20
CA ARG A 5 -34.24 -50.67 -13.71
C ARG A 5 -34.34 -49.21 -14.16
N THR A 6 -35.10 -48.39 -13.46
CA THR A 6 -35.28 -46.96 -13.83
C THR A 6 -35.15 -45.96 -12.67
N GLY A 7 -34.66 -46.36 -11.50
CA GLY A 7 -34.63 -45.48 -10.31
C GLY A 7 -33.38 -44.63 -10.09
N TYR A 8 -32.20 -45.02 -10.59
CA TYR A 8 -30.94 -44.47 -10.08
C TYR A 8 -30.35 -43.28 -10.85
N LYS A 9 -30.87 -42.95 -12.04
CA LYS A 9 -30.29 -41.88 -12.89
C LYS A 9 -30.82 -40.47 -12.59
N SER A 10 -31.98 -40.31 -11.95
CA SER A 10 -32.52 -38.98 -11.61
C SER A 10 -31.96 -38.44 -10.28
N LEU A 11 -31.62 -39.33 -9.35
CA LEU A 11 -31.14 -38.97 -8.02
C LEU A 11 -29.71 -38.38 -8.06
N SER A 12 -28.85 -38.88 -8.97
CA SER A 12 -27.50 -38.33 -9.17
C SER A 12 -27.48 -36.97 -9.87
N ARG A 13 -28.45 -36.69 -10.77
CA ARG A 13 -28.59 -35.39 -11.45
C ARG A 13 -29.01 -34.26 -10.50
N ASN A 14 -29.93 -34.55 -9.57
CA ASN A 14 -30.40 -33.56 -8.58
C ASN A 14 -29.34 -33.26 -7.52
N LEU A 15 -28.53 -34.27 -7.15
CA LEU A 15 -27.42 -34.10 -6.22
C LEU A 15 -26.25 -33.32 -6.84
N GLN A 16 -25.98 -33.51 -8.14
CA GLN A 16 -25.01 -32.71 -8.90
C GLN A 16 -25.46 -31.25 -9.09
N LEU A 17 -26.76 -31.00 -9.29
CA LEU A 17 -27.31 -29.64 -9.39
C LEU A 17 -27.26 -28.87 -8.05
N LEU A 18 -27.46 -29.57 -6.92
CA LEU A 18 -27.35 -28.97 -5.57
C LEU A 18 -25.89 -28.65 -5.19
N ALA A 19 -24.92 -29.48 -5.60
CA ALA A 19 -23.50 -29.23 -5.37
C ALA A 19 -22.98 -28.03 -6.18
N SER A 20 -23.49 -27.79 -7.40
CA SER A 20 -23.12 -26.61 -8.20
C SER A 20 -23.68 -25.29 -7.66
N LEU A 21 -24.81 -25.33 -6.92
CA LEU A 21 -25.40 -24.12 -6.35
C LEU A 21 -24.67 -23.65 -5.09
N PHE A 22 -23.97 -24.55 -4.38
CA PHE A 22 -23.22 -24.21 -3.17
C PHE A 22 -21.81 -23.65 -3.47
N LEU A 23 -21.26 -23.90 -4.67
CA LEU A 23 -19.92 -23.42 -5.06
C LEU A 23 -19.92 -21.96 -5.57
N VAL A 24 -21.08 -21.38 -5.87
CA VAL A 24 -21.21 -19.99 -6.37
C VAL A 24 -21.33 -18.96 -5.23
N LEU A 25 -21.59 -19.38 -3.99
CA LEU A 25 -21.77 -18.47 -2.85
C LEU A 25 -20.49 -18.11 -2.08
N ALA A 26 -19.31 -18.61 -2.50
CA ALA A 26 -18.13 -18.64 -1.63
C ALA A 26 -17.11 -17.51 -1.79
N SER A 27 -17.28 -16.52 -2.68
CA SER A 27 -16.18 -15.57 -2.92
C SER A 27 -16.60 -14.18 -3.43
N THR A 28 -17.45 -13.48 -2.68
CA THR A 28 -17.48 -12.02 -2.74
C THR A 28 -16.86 -11.49 -1.46
N GLN A 29 -15.53 -11.43 -1.40
CA GLN A 29 -14.88 -10.59 -0.40
C GLN A 29 -15.18 -9.14 -0.78
N THR A 30 -16.09 -8.51 -0.05
CA THR A 30 -16.27 -7.07 -0.13
C THR A 30 -15.01 -6.44 0.41
N LEU A 31 -14.22 -5.80 -0.45
CA LEU A 31 -13.19 -4.86 0.00
C LEU A 31 -13.94 -3.73 0.71
N LEU A 32 -13.82 -3.67 2.04
CA LEU A 32 -14.31 -2.52 2.77
C LEU A 32 -13.47 -1.30 2.35
N ALA A 33 -14.13 -0.15 2.29
CA ALA A 33 -13.48 1.10 1.94
C ALA A 33 -12.93 1.72 3.23
N ALA A 34 -11.62 1.89 3.30
CA ALA A 34 -10.99 2.51 4.45
C ALA A 34 -11.39 3.99 4.56
N VAL A 35 -11.41 4.50 5.78
CA VAL A 35 -11.70 5.89 6.07
C VAL A 35 -10.54 6.45 6.89
N LEU A 36 -9.88 7.49 6.38
CA LEU A 36 -8.91 8.28 7.14
C LEU A 36 -9.66 9.15 8.15
N GLN A 37 -9.55 8.81 9.43
CA GLN A 37 -10.30 9.38 10.54
C GLN A 37 -9.55 10.52 11.24
N ASP A 38 -8.23 10.38 11.40
CA ASP A 38 -7.41 11.38 12.08
C ASP A 38 -5.97 11.43 11.53
N VAL A 39 -5.32 12.57 11.74
CA VAL A 39 -3.88 12.75 11.51
C VAL A 39 -3.27 13.37 12.76
N SER A 40 -2.47 12.58 13.47
CA SER A 40 -1.75 13.01 14.65
C SER A 40 -0.23 12.93 14.45
N TYR A 41 0.54 13.55 15.35
CA TYR A 41 1.99 13.50 15.29
C TYR A 41 2.61 13.53 16.68
N ALA A 42 3.84 13.01 16.77
CA ALA A 42 4.66 13.03 17.97
C ALA A 42 6.11 13.38 17.61
N VAL A 43 6.78 14.10 18.52
CA VAL A 43 8.20 14.38 18.41
C VAL A 43 8.97 13.27 19.12
N LEU A 44 9.93 12.68 18.42
CA LEU A 44 10.77 11.63 18.93
C LEU A 44 12.20 12.14 19.18
N PRO A 45 12.99 11.47 20.05
CA PRO A 45 14.39 11.80 20.26
C PRO A 45 15.19 11.83 18.95
N GLY A 46 16.19 12.71 18.88
CA GLY A 46 17.02 12.88 17.67
C GLY A 46 16.33 13.68 16.57
N ASN A 47 15.45 14.62 16.92
CA ASN A 47 14.75 15.51 15.98
C ASN A 47 13.93 14.76 14.93
N ARG A 48 13.37 13.61 15.31
CA ARG A 48 12.48 12.82 14.46
C ARG A 48 11.03 13.20 14.71
N VAL A 49 10.19 13.04 13.70
CA VAL A 49 8.75 13.26 13.80
C VAL A 49 8.04 11.99 13.34
N GLU A 50 7.19 11.44 14.20
CA GLU A 50 6.23 10.40 13.82
C GLU A 50 4.90 11.05 13.46
N ILE A 51 4.33 10.65 12.33
CA ILE A 51 3.00 11.02 11.86
C ILE A 51 2.18 9.74 11.85
N ARG A 52 0.98 9.79 12.42
CA ARG A 52 0.06 8.66 12.48
C ARG A 52 -1.22 9.01 11.76
N LEU A 53 -1.56 8.20 10.76
CA LEU A 53 -2.80 8.28 10.00
C LEU A 53 -3.75 7.22 10.56
N ALA A 54 -4.76 7.64 11.32
CA ALA A 54 -5.73 6.71 11.89
C ALA A 54 -6.77 6.33 10.84
N MET A 55 -6.88 5.05 10.53
CA MET A 55 -7.82 4.52 9.54
C MET A 55 -8.94 3.71 10.21
N SER A 56 -10.06 3.51 9.51
CA SER A 56 -11.12 2.61 9.98
C SER A 56 -10.76 1.12 9.93
N GLU A 57 -9.78 0.78 9.10
CA GLU A 57 -9.26 -0.57 8.89
C GLU A 57 -7.79 -0.50 8.45
N GLU A 58 -7.05 -1.60 8.64
CA GLU A 58 -5.67 -1.70 8.17
C GLU A 58 -5.60 -1.51 6.65
N THR A 59 -4.76 -0.57 6.21
CA THR A 59 -4.56 -0.25 4.80
C THR A 59 -3.13 0.18 4.54
N MET A 60 -2.68 -0.02 3.31
CA MET A 60 -1.34 0.38 2.84
C MET A 60 -1.48 1.22 1.57
N PRO A 61 -0.57 2.18 1.33
CA PRO A 61 -0.61 2.98 0.12
C PRO A 61 -0.39 2.08 -1.10
N SER A 62 -1.21 2.28 -2.13
CA SER A 62 -1.05 1.65 -3.45
C SER A 62 0.11 2.25 -4.24
N ARG A 63 0.47 3.50 -3.93
CA ARG A 63 1.59 4.20 -4.56
C ARG A 63 2.26 5.17 -3.60
N GLU A 64 3.57 5.16 -3.61
CA GLU A 64 4.43 6.06 -2.84
C GLU A 64 5.43 6.75 -3.78
N PHE A 65 5.65 8.05 -3.58
CA PHE A 65 6.67 8.81 -4.32
C PHE A 65 7.09 10.07 -3.59
N THR A 66 8.29 10.55 -3.92
CA THR A 66 8.86 11.77 -3.32
C THR A 66 9.23 12.81 -4.38
N THR A 67 9.20 14.09 -4.00
CA THR A 67 9.72 15.20 -4.82
C THR A 67 10.67 16.04 -4.00
N ASN A 68 11.72 16.60 -4.63
CA ASN A 68 12.74 17.36 -3.88
C ASN A 68 12.52 18.89 -3.93
N ASN A 69 11.84 19.42 -4.96
CA ASN A 69 11.61 20.85 -5.12
C ASN A 69 10.17 21.13 -5.55
N PRO A 70 9.24 21.38 -4.61
CA PRO A 70 9.42 21.34 -3.14
C PRO A 70 9.58 19.92 -2.58
N ALA A 71 10.17 19.81 -1.38
CA ALA A 71 10.37 18.55 -0.67
C ALA A 71 9.04 17.95 -0.16
N ARG A 72 8.66 16.76 -0.65
CA ARG A 72 7.39 16.10 -0.30
C ARG A 72 7.50 14.58 -0.32
N ILE A 73 6.75 13.92 0.55
CA ILE A 73 6.42 12.49 0.49
C ILE A 73 4.93 12.39 0.17
N SER A 74 4.56 11.63 -0.86
CA SER A 74 3.17 11.45 -1.29
C SER A 74 2.79 9.98 -1.26
N LEU A 75 1.67 9.68 -0.61
CA LEU A 75 1.14 8.34 -0.37
C LEU A 75 -0.30 8.29 -0.89
N ASP A 76 -0.55 7.44 -1.88
CA ASP A 76 -1.88 7.24 -2.45
C ASP A 76 -2.50 5.99 -1.84
N PHE A 77 -3.68 6.14 -1.24
CA PHE A 77 -4.47 5.03 -0.71
C PHE A 77 -5.67 4.78 -1.61
N ASP A 78 -5.79 3.55 -2.10
CA ASP A 78 -6.92 3.12 -2.91
C ASP A 78 -8.11 2.75 -2.04
N ASN A 79 -9.31 2.95 -2.59
CA ASN A 79 -10.59 2.72 -1.90
C ASN A 79 -10.64 3.35 -0.51
N THR A 80 -10.04 4.52 -0.36
CA THR A 80 -9.91 5.23 0.92
C THR A 80 -10.55 6.59 0.80
N SER A 81 -11.48 6.89 1.70
CA SER A 81 -12.11 8.22 1.87
C SER A 81 -11.51 8.97 3.06
N SER A 82 -11.78 10.27 3.18
CA SER A 82 -11.29 11.11 4.26
C SER A 82 -12.45 11.67 5.09
N ALA A 83 -12.50 11.29 6.37
CA ALA A 83 -13.39 11.85 7.37
C ALA A 83 -12.75 12.98 8.19
N LEU A 84 -11.58 13.48 7.76
CA LEU A 84 -10.88 14.55 8.46
C LEU A 84 -11.71 15.85 8.46
N ALA A 85 -11.81 16.48 9.64
CA ALA A 85 -12.47 17.78 9.77
C ALA A 85 -11.77 18.89 8.95
N LYS A 86 -10.45 18.76 8.76
CA LYS A 86 -9.63 19.64 7.93
C LYS A 86 -8.71 18.80 7.05
N ARG A 87 -8.61 19.19 5.79
CA ARG A 87 -7.70 18.53 4.83
C ARG A 87 -6.22 18.74 5.14
N ASN A 88 -5.88 19.75 5.94
CA ASN A 88 -4.49 20.11 6.25
C ASN A 88 -4.27 20.13 7.77
N THR A 89 -3.24 19.41 8.21
CA THR A 89 -2.72 19.38 9.58
C THR A 89 -1.34 20.02 9.59
N ARG A 90 -1.22 21.21 10.19
CA ARG A 90 0.05 21.93 10.34
C ARG A 90 0.86 21.30 11.48
N ILE A 91 2.17 21.09 11.26
CA ILE A 91 3.06 20.44 12.24
C ILE A 91 4.24 21.35 12.64
N ASP A 92 4.91 21.98 11.68
CA ASP A 92 6.03 22.93 11.91
C ASP A 92 7.08 22.47 12.94
N THR A 93 7.44 21.18 12.89
CA THR A 93 8.34 20.58 13.86
C THR A 93 9.37 19.72 13.16
N GLY A 94 10.63 19.83 13.59
CA GLY A 94 11.75 19.16 12.92
C GLY A 94 11.82 19.57 11.45
N ASN A 95 11.82 18.58 10.55
CA ASN A 95 11.80 18.81 9.11
C ASN A 95 10.37 18.77 8.50
N VAL A 96 9.33 18.61 9.32
CA VAL A 96 7.95 18.44 8.85
C VAL A 96 7.19 19.76 8.91
N VAL A 97 6.70 20.21 7.75
CA VAL A 97 5.87 21.42 7.62
C VAL A 97 4.41 21.09 7.95
N GLY A 98 3.88 20.00 7.41
CA GLY A 98 2.52 19.55 7.66
C GLY A 98 2.08 18.41 6.76
N VAL A 99 0.86 17.95 6.97
CA VAL A 99 0.23 16.85 6.22
C VAL A 99 -1.03 17.36 5.56
N THR A 100 -1.20 17.07 4.27
CA THR A 100 -2.43 17.35 3.53
C THR A 100 -3.01 16.08 2.95
N ALA A 101 -4.28 15.79 3.24
CA ALA A 101 -5.03 14.69 2.64
C ALA A 101 -6.04 15.23 1.62
N VAL A 102 -6.01 14.68 0.41
CA VAL A 102 -6.91 15.05 -0.68
C VAL A 102 -7.58 13.79 -1.22
N GLU A 103 -8.89 13.73 -1.09
CA GLU A 103 -9.71 12.70 -1.70
C GLU A 103 -10.08 13.08 -3.14
N ALA A 104 -9.92 12.15 -4.07
CA ALA A 104 -10.29 12.27 -5.47
C ALA A 104 -10.83 10.92 -5.99
N GLY A 105 -12.16 10.84 -6.20
CA GLY A 105 -12.80 9.60 -6.60
C GLY A 105 -12.67 8.54 -5.51
N SER A 106 -12.13 7.36 -5.84
CA SER A 106 -11.89 6.29 -4.88
C SER A 106 -10.50 6.32 -4.23
N LYS A 107 -9.72 7.39 -4.41
CA LYS A 107 -8.36 7.48 -3.88
C LYS A 107 -8.22 8.66 -2.91
N THR A 108 -7.47 8.46 -1.83
CA THR A 108 -7.01 9.54 -0.96
C THR A 108 -5.50 9.66 -1.07
N ARG A 109 -5.01 10.82 -1.51
CA ARG A 109 -3.58 11.16 -1.51
C ARG A 109 -3.24 11.91 -0.24
N VAL A 110 -2.36 11.35 0.58
CA VAL A 110 -1.75 12.02 1.73
C VAL A 110 -0.38 12.54 1.31
N VAL A 111 -0.15 13.84 1.52
CA VAL A 111 1.10 14.52 1.20
C VAL A 111 1.70 15.06 2.48
N VAL A 112 2.90 14.60 2.82
CA VAL A 112 3.72 15.18 3.88
C VAL A 112 4.64 16.23 3.23
N ALA A 113 4.46 17.49 3.61
CA ALA A 113 5.32 18.59 3.20
C ALA A 113 6.52 18.71 4.14
N LEU A 114 7.72 18.84 3.57
CA LEU A 114 8.97 18.92 4.30
C LEU A 114 9.70 20.23 3.98
N LEU A 115 10.64 20.64 4.85
CA LEU A 115 11.54 21.77 4.55
C LEU A 115 12.60 21.33 3.53
N GLU A 116 13.17 20.15 3.73
CA GLU A 116 14.12 19.49 2.84
C GLU A 116 13.84 17.99 2.76
N MET A 117 14.39 17.29 1.77
CA MET A 117 14.22 15.82 1.73
C MET A 117 15.02 15.16 2.86
N SER A 118 14.36 14.24 3.57
CA SER A 118 14.96 13.45 4.64
C SER A 118 14.60 11.98 4.49
N ALA A 119 15.41 11.12 5.09
CA ALA A 119 15.07 9.71 5.24
C ALA A 119 13.78 9.57 6.07
N TYR A 120 12.97 8.58 5.71
CA TYR A 120 11.76 8.22 6.43
C TYR A 120 11.51 6.71 6.37
N GLN A 121 10.77 6.22 7.36
CA GLN A 121 10.21 4.88 7.41
C GLN A 121 8.70 4.98 7.46
N ALA A 122 8.00 4.06 6.79
CA ALA A 122 6.55 4.00 6.81
C ALA A 122 6.06 2.54 6.88
N TYR A 123 5.03 2.27 7.69
CA TYR A 123 4.51 0.93 7.92
C TYR A 123 3.06 0.98 8.42
N SER A 124 2.31 -0.11 8.24
CA SER A 124 1.01 -0.30 8.92
C SER A 124 1.22 -0.85 10.33
N GLU A 125 0.44 -0.34 11.28
CA GLU A 125 0.39 -0.79 12.66
C GLU A 125 -1.08 -0.95 13.06
N GLY A 126 -1.65 -2.13 12.79
CA GLY A 126 -3.10 -2.34 12.89
C GLY A 126 -3.84 -1.38 11.95
N ASN A 127 -4.76 -0.59 12.49
CA ASN A 127 -5.52 0.38 11.70
C ASN A 127 -4.79 1.71 11.48
N ASP A 128 -3.58 1.88 12.01
CA ASP A 128 -2.80 3.09 11.79
C ASP A 128 -1.80 2.88 10.65
N PHE A 129 -1.59 3.92 9.84
CA PHE A 129 -0.41 4.01 8.98
C PHE A 129 0.56 5.04 9.55
N VAL A 130 1.77 4.58 9.88
CA VAL A 130 2.76 5.35 10.63
C VAL A 130 3.89 5.77 9.71
N ILE A 131 4.29 7.04 9.77
CA ILE A 131 5.40 7.61 9.00
C ILE A 131 6.36 8.30 9.97
N THR A 132 7.59 7.82 10.07
CA THR A 132 8.63 8.46 10.88
C THR A 132 9.66 9.15 9.98
N ILE A 133 9.87 10.44 10.18
CA ILE A 133 10.78 11.28 9.39
C ILE A 133 11.98 11.70 10.23
N GLY A 134 13.17 11.61 9.64
CA GLY A 134 14.44 12.00 10.26
C GLY A 134 15.44 10.84 10.36
N SER A 135 16.70 11.15 10.67
CA SER A 135 17.80 10.20 10.63
C SER A 135 17.76 9.21 11.80
N GLY A 136 17.36 7.98 11.46
CA GLY A 136 17.43 6.79 12.29
C GLY A 136 17.40 5.52 11.45
N GLY A 137 18.05 5.53 10.27
CA GLY A 137 18.19 4.36 9.40
C GLY A 137 16.95 4.00 8.56
N SER A 138 17.24 3.49 7.37
CA SER A 138 16.33 2.88 6.40
C SER A 138 15.40 3.83 5.65
N THR A 139 15.82 4.19 4.43
CA THR A 139 14.90 4.40 3.31
C THR A 139 13.98 3.18 3.22
N SER A 140 12.66 3.38 3.18
CA SER A 140 11.65 2.32 2.97
C SER A 140 12.12 1.30 1.91
N ILE A 141 12.31 0.05 2.34
CA ILE A 141 12.36 -1.12 1.47
C ILE A 141 11.01 -1.79 1.65
N TYR A 142 10.07 -1.49 0.76
CA TYR A 142 8.91 -2.36 0.61
C TYR A 142 9.36 -3.62 -0.11
N ASN A 143 9.30 -4.76 0.58
CA ASN A 143 9.40 -6.08 -0.01
C ASN A 143 8.03 -6.40 -0.63
N GLU A 144 7.92 -6.28 -1.95
CA GLU A 144 6.77 -6.80 -2.69
C GLU A 144 6.62 -8.31 -2.41
N PRO A 145 5.40 -8.85 -2.22
CA PRO A 145 5.20 -10.28 -2.08
C PRO A 145 5.53 -10.96 -3.41
N THR A 146 6.75 -11.47 -3.53
CA THR A 146 7.16 -12.30 -4.67
C THR A 146 6.34 -13.58 -4.62
N THR A 147 5.45 -13.75 -5.60
CA THR A 147 4.77 -15.01 -5.86
C THR A 147 5.82 -16.09 -6.14
N SER A 148 5.83 -17.10 -5.28
CA SER A 148 6.68 -18.27 -5.40
C SER A 148 6.37 -19.04 -6.68
N SER A 149 7.35 -19.13 -7.58
CA SER A 149 7.45 -20.25 -8.51
C SER A 149 8.90 -20.71 -8.54
N GLY A 150 9.12 -21.94 -8.07
CA GLY A 150 10.43 -22.46 -7.74
C GLY A 150 11.32 -22.73 -8.95
N SER A 151 12.63 -22.55 -8.76
CA SER A 151 13.65 -23.55 -9.07
C SER A 151 14.98 -23.12 -8.46
N SER A 152 15.57 -24.01 -7.68
CA SER A 152 16.90 -23.90 -7.07
C SER A 152 18.00 -23.85 -8.12
N THR A 153 18.96 -22.92 -8.00
CA THR A 153 20.42 -23.18 -8.16
C THR A 153 21.20 -22.01 -7.57
N GLU A 154 22.11 -22.33 -6.65
CA GLU A 154 23.09 -21.44 -6.03
C GLU A 154 24.03 -20.79 -7.05
N LYS A 155 24.31 -19.48 -6.92
CA LYS A 155 25.68 -18.96 -7.09
C LYS A 155 25.85 -17.54 -6.54
N THR A 156 26.73 -17.44 -5.55
CA THR A 156 27.44 -16.23 -5.08
C THR A 156 28.05 -15.43 -6.25
N MET A 157 27.88 -14.10 -6.26
CA MET A 157 28.97 -13.10 -6.31
C MET A 157 28.44 -11.67 -6.50
N SER A 158 29.05 -10.78 -5.74
CA SER A 158 29.01 -9.32 -5.80
C SER A 158 29.19 -8.74 -7.21
N GLY A 159 28.33 -7.79 -7.57
CA GLY A 159 28.46 -6.91 -8.74
C GLY A 159 27.07 -6.48 -9.22
N GLY A 160 26.76 -5.22 -9.49
CA GLY A 160 27.51 -3.97 -9.48
C GLY A 160 26.57 -2.89 -10.02
N ILE A 161 26.87 -1.62 -9.73
CA ILE A 161 26.47 -0.52 -10.60
C ILE A 161 27.69 0.37 -10.79
N SER A 162 28.26 0.24 -11.99
CA SER A 162 29.32 1.11 -12.49
C SER A 162 28.72 2.49 -12.79
N SER A 163 29.44 3.55 -12.41
CA SER A 163 29.10 4.94 -12.70
C SER A 163 28.79 5.14 -14.19
N VAL A 164 27.60 5.65 -14.49
CA VAL A 164 27.22 6.04 -15.86
C VAL A 164 27.77 7.44 -16.13
N ASP A 165 28.66 7.56 -17.12
CA ASP A 165 29.16 8.83 -17.66
C ASP A 165 28.31 9.23 -18.87
N PHE A 166 27.70 10.42 -18.82
CA PHE A 166 26.89 10.95 -19.92
C PHE A 166 27.72 11.94 -20.73
N ARG A 167 28.24 11.50 -21.86
CA ARG A 167 28.72 12.41 -22.90
C ARG A 167 27.61 12.62 -23.92
N ARG A 168 26.98 13.79 -23.84
CA ARG A 168 26.00 14.26 -24.82
C ARG A 168 26.69 14.40 -26.18
N GLY A 169 26.31 13.59 -27.16
CA GLY A 169 26.76 13.75 -28.54
C GLY A 169 26.13 14.99 -29.17
N THR A 170 26.94 15.81 -29.83
CA THR A 170 26.46 16.88 -30.71
C THR A 170 25.96 16.26 -32.00
N GLY A 171 24.64 16.06 -32.10
CA GLY A 171 23.99 15.51 -33.28
C GLY A 171 22.57 15.12 -32.91
N GLY A 172 21.68 16.11 -32.86
CA GLY A 172 20.26 15.88 -32.68
C GLY A 172 19.64 15.35 -33.97
N GLU A 173 18.92 14.25 -33.84
CA GLU A 173 17.74 13.87 -34.62
C GLU A 173 16.71 13.26 -33.66
#